data_AF-A0A0R1DNN1-F1
#
_entry.id   AF-A0A0R1DNN1-F1
#
_cell.length_a   1.000
_cell.length_b   1.000
_cell.length_c   1.000
_cell.angle_alpha   90.00
_cell.angle_beta   90.00
_cell.angle_gamma   90.00
#
_symmetry.space_group_name_H-M   'P 1'
#
loop_
_entity.id
_entity.type
_entity.pdbx_description
1 polymer ?
#
loop_
_entity_poly.entity_id
_entity_poly.type
_entity_poly.pdbx_seq_one_letter_code
_entity_poly.pdbx_strand_id
1 'polypeptide(L)'
;MCLVSCIFCIFLTYLIWLIDKLRWIDDFCSLAGYISYFFDFASSVWLSVISFCLWKQITGLGRQEHRHQFLLYSIFVWGISTIPLGIIFLINQLWEKDLQKWNWLPLVGFSRCSVEVYKWSSWVYYLGPSITICIINIIIFVLTIKHIKKTKREINKLTHRPDGTTMCLTVDFHKTLLYLRIFAIMGGSWILFYVSMLELNSKFWNIFVILIRVLHRGFGILICLLLFFKRSTYRLFINKIRGENF
;
A
#
# COMPACT_ATOMS: atom_id res chain seq x y z
N MET A 1 14.67 5.29 -1.74
CA MET A 1 14.91 3.92 -1.26
C MET A 1 13.64 3.25 -0.75
N CYS A 2 12.91 3.78 0.24
CA CYS A 2 11.66 3.15 0.76
C CYS A 2 10.64 2.79 -0.33
N LEU A 3 10.40 3.71 -1.28
CA LEU A 3 9.47 3.47 -2.38
C LEU A 3 9.93 2.36 -3.33
N VAL A 4 11.24 2.21 -3.54
CA VAL A 4 11.80 1.12 -4.36
C VAL A 4 11.63 -0.22 -3.64
N SER A 5 11.93 -0.27 -2.34
CA SER A 5 11.68 -1.46 -1.51
C SER A 5 10.20 -1.84 -1.47
N CYS A 6 9.30 -0.86 -1.37
CA CYS A 6 7.86 -1.08 -1.47
C CYS A 6 7.44 -1.70 -2.81
N ILE A 7 7.90 -1.12 -3.93
CA ILE A 7 7.59 -1.62 -5.27
C ILE A 7 8.15 -3.02 -5.47
N PHE A 8 9.35 -3.29 -4.97
CA PHE A 8 9.98 -4.60 -5.01
C PHE A 8 9.15 -5.66 -4.26
N CYS A 9 8.69 -5.35 -3.05
CA CYS A 9 7.80 -6.25 -2.31
C CYS A 9 6.51 -6.54 -3.08
N ILE A 10 5.86 -5.50 -3.62
CA ILE A 10 4.63 -5.64 -4.42
C ILE A 10 4.90 -6.52 -5.65
N PHE A 11 6.00 -6.27 -6.36
CA PHE A 11 6.39 -7.05 -7.53
C PHE A 11 6.57 -8.53 -7.21
N LEU A 12 7.29 -8.86 -6.12
CA LEU A 12 7.50 -10.23 -5.70
C LEU A 12 6.18 -10.93 -5.35
N THR A 13 5.29 -10.26 -4.61
CA THR A 13 3.96 -10.81 -4.29
C THR A 13 3.17 -11.16 -5.56
N TYR A 14 3.11 -10.24 -6.53
CA TYR A 14 2.38 -10.49 -7.78
C TYR A 14 3.06 -11.53 -8.67
N LEU A 15 4.40 -11.60 -8.66
CA LEU A 15 5.16 -12.62 -9.38
C LEU A 15 4.84 -14.01 -8.80
N ILE A 16 4.88 -14.18 -7.49
CA ILE A 16 4.54 -15.45 -6.83
C ILE A 16 3.09 -15.84 -7.13
N TRP A 17 2.16 -14.88 -7.06
CA TRP A 17 0.76 -15.11 -7.42
C TRP A 17 0.57 -15.55 -8.87
N LEU A 18 1.34 -14.97 -9.81
CA LEU A 18 1.31 -15.37 -11.22
C LEU A 18 1.84 -16.79 -11.42
N ILE A 19 2.95 -17.12 -10.76
CA ILE A 19 3.58 -18.45 -10.84
C ILE A 19 2.67 -19.52 -10.21
N ASP A 20 2.02 -19.22 -9.07
CA ASP A 20 0.97 -20.05 -8.44
C ASP A 20 -0.19 -20.31 -9.43
N LYS A 21 -0.66 -19.27 -10.12
CA LYS A 21 -1.72 -19.41 -11.13
C LYS A 21 -1.30 -20.30 -12.31
N LEU A 22 -0.03 -20.29 -12.68
CA LEU A 22 0.54 -21.16 -13.72
C LEU A 22 0.83 -22.58 -13.23
N ARG A 23 0.66 -22.86 -11.93
CA ARG A 23 0.91 -24.16 -11.28
C ARG A 23 2.35 -24.66 -11.42
N TRP A 24 3.31 -23.73 -11.44
CA TRP A 24 4.74 -24.06 -11.59
C TRP A 24 5.45 -24.33 -10.25
N ILE A 25 4.76 -24.15 -9.12
CA ILE A 25 5.32 -24.21 -7.76
C ILE A 25 4.47 -25.09 -6.83
N ASP A 26 3.70 -26.03 -7.39
CA ASP A 26 2.84 -26.94 -6.62
C ASP A 26 3.67 -27.73 -5.56
N ASP A 27 4.92 -28.09 -5.86
CA ASP A 27 5.83 -28.79 -4.93
C ASP A 27 6.33 -27.91 -3.76
N PHE A 28 6.38 -26.58 -3.95
CA PHE A 28 6.87 -25.62 -2.96
C PHE A 28 5.78 -24.65 -2.49
N CYS A 29 4.53 -25.09 -2.58
CA CYS A 29 3.35 -24.25 -2.50
C CYS A 29 3.21 -23.52 -1.16
N SER A 30 3.41 -24.25 -0.05
CA SER A 30 3.38 -23.67 1.29
C SER A 30 4.49 -22.63 1.51
N LEU A 31 5.71 -22.91 1.02
CA LEU A 31 6.84 -21.99 1.13
C LEU A 31 6.58 -20.71 0.33
N ALA A 32 6.09 -20.84 -0.90
CA ALA A 32 5.71 -19.70 -1.72
C ALA A 32 4.60 -18.87 -1.07
N GLY A 33 3.63 -19.51 -0.41
CA GLY A 33 2.59 -18.85 0.37
C GLY A 33 3.12 -17.97 1.50
N TYR A 34 4.04 -18.51 2.30
CA TYR A 34 4.69 -17.76 3.39
C TYR A 34 5.50 -16.57 2.87
N ILE A 35 6.27 -16.79 1.80
CA ILE A 35 7.08 -15.74 1.17
C ILE A 35 6.16 -14.65 0.61
N SER A 36 5.10 -15.03 -0.08
CA SER A 36 4.10 -14.10 -0.62
C SER A 36 3.45 -13.29 0.50
N TYR A 37 3.04 -13.94 1.59
CA TYR A 37 2.45 -13.26 2.75
C TYR A 37 3.41 -12.22 3.36
N PHE A 38 4.67 -12.61 3.55
CA PHE A 38 5.68 -11.73 4.11
C PHE A 38 5.89 -10.47 3.27
N PHE A 39 6.05 -10.63 1.95
CA PHE A 39 6.24 -9.47 1.06
C PHE A 39 4.99 -8.61 0.95
N ASP A 40 3.82 -9.23 0.96
CA ASP A 40 2.55 -8.54 0.94
C ASP A 40 2.36 -7.65 2.17
N PHE A 41 2.58 -8.21 3.36
CA PHE A 41 2.50 -7.48 4.61
C PHE A 41 3.59 -6.40 4.71
N ALA A 42 4.83 -6.73 4.34
CA ALA A 42 5.93 -5.76 4.30
C ALA A 42 5.63 -4.59 3.36
N SER A 43 4.96 -4.82 2.22
CA SER A 43 4.54 -3.76 1.31
C SER A 43 3.54 -2.80 1.98
N SER A 44 2.60 -3.33 2.77
CA SER A 44 1.63 -2.53 3.53
C SER A 44 2.31 -1.68 4.60
N VAL A 45 3.30 -2.24 5.31
CA VAL A 45 4.09 -1.49 6.30
C VAL A 45 4.95 -0.42 5.61
N TRP A 46 5.59 -0.73 4.47
CA TRP A 46 6.34 0.24 3.68
C TRP A 46 5.47 1.43 3.26
N LEU A 47 4.24 1.17 2.78
CA LEU A 47 3.28 2.23 2.46
C LEU A 47 2.97 3.10 3.68
N SER A 48 2.83 2.51 4.87
CA SER A 48 2.63 3.27 6.12
C SER A 48 3.82 4.15 6.50
N VAL A 49 5.05 3.63 6.37
CA VAL A 49 6.26 4.42 6.58
C VAL A 49 6.35 5.57 5.57
N ILE A 50 6.04 5.32 4.28
CA ILE A 50 6.03 6.35 3.24
C ILE A 50 4.96 7.42 3.56
N SER A 51 3.76 7.01 3.97
CA SER A 51 2.69 7.90 4.43
C SER A 51 3.16 8.81 5.56
N PHE A 52 3.80 8.24 6.57
CA PHE A 52 4.34 8.98 7.70
C PHE A 52 5.43 9.97 7.28
N CYS A 53 6.38 9.55 6.44
CA CYS A 53 7.43 10.42 5.92
C CYS A 53 6.85 11.60 5.12
N LEU A 54 5.86 11.34 4.26
CA LEU A 54 5.16 12.39 3.49
C LEU A 54 4.44 13.36 4.42
N TRP A 55 3.71 12.86 5.41
CA TRP A 55 3.04 13.70 6.41
C TRP A 55 4.04 14.58 7.17
N LYS A 56 5.17 14.02 7.63
CA LYS A 56 6.25 14.76 8.32
C LYS A 56 6.84 15.86 7.44
N GLN A 57 7.00 15.59 6.14
CA GLN A 57 7.50 16.57 5.18
C GLN A 57 6.48 17.70 4.93
N ILE A 58 5.21 17.35 4.74
CA ILE A 58 4.12 18.32 4.49
C ILE A 58 3.89 19.22 5.70
N THR A 59 4.01 18.68 6.92
CA THR A 59 3.83 19.42 8.17
C THR A 59 5.05 20.27 8.56
N GLY A 60 6.15 20.17 7.82
CA GLY A 60 7.39 20.90 8.13
C GLY A 60 8.19 20.35 9.31
N LEU A 61 7.74 19.24 9.91
CA LEU A 61 8.41 18.57 11.04
C LEU A 61 9.68 17.80 10.61
N GLY A 62 9.94 17.69 9.30
CA GLY A 62 11.02 16.90 8.69
C GLY A 62 12.34 17.62 8.42
N ARG A 63 12.67 18.71 9.13
CA ARG A 63 13.83 19.57 8.78
C ARG A 63 15.21 18.97 9.04
N GLN A 64 15.30 17.82 9.72
CA GLN A 64 16.55 17.07 9.87
C GLN A 64 16.38 15.64 9.33
N GLU A 65 17.10 15.35 8.26
CA GLU A 65 17.20 14.03 7.65
C GLU A 65 18.45 13.35 8.23
N HIS A 66 18.26 12.33 9.06
CA HIS A 66 19.39 11.61 9.64
C HIS A 66 19.98 10.63 8.61
N ARG A 67 21.31 10.59 8.52
CA ARG A 67 22.08 9.75 7.57
C ARG A 67 21.71 8.25 7.59
N HIS A 68 21.18 7.73 8.70
CA HIS A 68 20.79 6.33 8.89
C HIS A 68 19.29 6.08 8.98
N GLN A 69 18.46 7.08 8.66
CA GLN A 69 17.00 6.99 8.83
C GLN A 69 16.37 5.87 7.98
N PHE A 70 16.89 5.63 6.77
CA PHE A 70 16.44 4.52 5.92
C PHE A 70 16.71 3.15 6.56
N LEU A 71 17.88 2.97 7.17
CA LEU A 71 18.27 1.70 7.77
C LEU A 71 17.39 1.36 8.98
N LEU A 72 17.07 2.36 9.81
CA LEU A 72 16.13 2.21 10.92
C LEU A 72 14.73 1.82 10.43
N TYR A 73 14.22 2.49 9.39
CA TYR A 73 12.94 2.11 8.80
C TYR A 73 12.96 0.71 8.19
N SER A 74 14.06 0.33 7.54
CA SER A 74 14.23 -1.00 6.97
C SER A 74 14.17 -2.07 8.07
N ILE A 75 14.95 -1.94 9.14
CA ILE A 75 14.93 -2.88 10.28
C ILE A 75 13.52 -2.97 10.87
N PHE A 76 12.85 -1.82 11.06
CA PHE A 76 11.48 -1.77 11.56
C PHE A 76 10.50 -2.53 10.65
N VAL A 77 10.53 -2.27 9.33
CA VAL A 77 9.59 -2.86 8.38
C VAL A 77 9.78 -4.37 8.28
N TRP A 78 11.02 -4.83 8.10
CA TRP A 78 11.30 -6.26 8.01
C TRP A 78 10.96 -6.96 9.33
N GLY A 79 11.40 -6.39 10.46
CA GLY A 79 11.12 -6.93 11.80
C GLY A 79 9.62 -7.10 12.06
N ILE A 80 8.83 -6.03 11.90
CA ILE A 80 7.39 -6.11 12.18
C ILE A 80 6.65 -7.04 11.21
N SER A 81 7.18 -7.26 10.01
CA SER A 81 6.59 -8.18 9.03
C SER A 81 6.89 -9.65 9.32
N THR A 82 7.99 -9.95 10.01
CA THR A 82 8.29 -11.33 10.43
C THR A 82 7.39 -11.81 11.56
N ILE A 83 6.86 -10.91 12.40
CA ILE A 83 6.01 -11.27 13.56
C ILE A 83 4.76 -12.04 13.12
N PRO A 84 3.87 -11.49 12.27
CA PRO A 84 2.65 -12.20 11.90
C PRO A 84 2.95 -13.43 11.03
N LEU A 85 4.03 -13.40 10.24
CA LEU A 85 4.51 -14.59 9.53
C LEU A 85 4.86 -15.73 10.49
N GLY A 86 5.63 -15.43 11.55
CA GLY A 86 6.00 -16.40 12.57
C GLY A 86 4.77 -16.97 13.29
N ILE A 87 3.77 -16.14 13.58
CA ILE A 87 2.50 -16.59 14.17
C ILE A 87 1.79 -17.58 13.24
N ILE A 88 1.64 -17.25 11.96
CA ILE A 88 1.00 -18.13 10.96
C ILE A 88 1.76 -19.44 10.84
N PHE A 89 3.10 -19.39 10.77
CA PHE A 89 3.95 -20.56 10.66
C PHE A 89 3.81 -21.49 11.87
N LEU A 90 3.87 -20.95 13.09
CA LEU A 90 3.73 -21.71 14.33
C LEU A 90 2.34 -22.35 14.45
N ILE A 91 1.28 -21.61 14.12
CA ILE A 91 -0.09 -22.11 14.17
C ILE A 91 -0.28 -23.24 13.17
N ASN A 92 0.24 -23.09 11.94
CA ASN A 92 0.13 -24.14 10.94
C ASN A 92 0.85 -25.42 11.42
N GLN A 93 2.07 -25.30 11.96
CA GLN A 93 2.83 -26.45 12.47
C GLN A 93 2.16 -27.14 13.67
N LEU A 94 1.54 -26.37 14.57
CA LEU A 94 0.95 -26.90 15.81
C LEU A 94 -0.42 -27.54 15.58
N TRP A 95 -1.22 -27.01 14.65
CA TRP A 95 -2.62 -27.40 14.50
C TRP A 95 -2.91 -28.23 13.24
N GLU A 96 -1.91 -28.50 12.39
CA GLU A 96 -2.06 -29.33 11.18
C GLU A 96 -2.69 -30.70 11.45
N LYS A 97 -2.38 -31.31 12.62
CA LYS A 97 -2.86 -32.65 13.01
C LYS A 97 -4.21 -32.64 13.74
N ASP A 98 -4.70 -31.47 14.16
CA ASP A 98 -5.94 -31.34 14.92
C ASP A 98 -7.12 -31.04 13.99
N LEU A 99 -7.85 -32.09 13.58
CA LEU A 99 -9.03 -31.99 12.69
C LEU A 99 -10.14 -31.08 13.25
N GLN A 100 -10.25 -30.91 14.57
CA GLN A 100 -11.20 -29.98 15.18
C GLN A 100 -10.81 -28.50 15.00
N LYS A 101 -9.53 -28.21 14.76
CA LYS A 101 -9.00 -26.84 14.61
C LYS A 101 -8.78 -26.44 13.15
N TRP A 102 -9.09 -27.32 12.20
CA TRP A 102 -8.99 -27.05 10.76
C TRP A 102 -9.76 -25.82 10.30
N ASN A 103 -10.88 -25.51 10.94
CA ASN A 103 -11.65 -24.28 10.69
C ASN A 103 -10.97 -22.98 11.17
N TRP A 104 -9.83 -23.08 11.87
CA TRP A 104 -9.01 -21.97 12.37
C TRP A 104 -7.62 -21.94 11.75
N LEU A 105 -7.28 -22.89 10.87
CA LEU A 105 -6.01 -22.86 10.17
C LEU A 105 -6.03 -21.77 9.10
N PRO A 106 -4.92 -21.05 8.88
CA PRO A 106 -4.79 -20.12 7.75
C PRO A 106 -4.70 -20.81 6.37
N LEU A 107 -4.83 -22.16 6.29
CA LEU A 107 -4.87 -22.99 5.07
C LEU A 107 -3.85 -22.60 3.98
N VAL A 108 -2.69 -22.10 4.36
CA VAL A 108 -1.60 -21.75 3.43
C VAL A 108 -1.07 -23.04 2.82
N GLY A 109 -1.16 -23.18 1.49
CA GLY A 109 -0.65 -24.36 0.76
C GLY A 109 -1.60 -25.56 0.67
N PHE A 110 -2.86 -25.46 1.12
CA PHE A 110 -3.82 -26.59 1.07
C PHE A 110 -4.74 -26.60 -0.16
N SER A 111 -5.16 -25.44 -0.66
CA SER A 111 -6.04 -25.28 -1.85
C SER A 111 -5.34 -24.54 -2.98
N ARG A 112 -4.57 -23.49 -2.62
CA ARG A 112 -3.64 -22.74 -3.47
C ARG A 112 -2.42 -22.37 -2.63
N CYS A 113 -1.35 -21.94 -3.28
CA CYS A 113 -0.12 -21.57 -2.57
C CYS A 113 -0.31 -20.29 -1.76
N SER A 114 -1.18 -19.39 -2.22
CA SER A 114 -1.55 -18.19 -1.46
C SER A 114 -2.62 -18.46 -0.40
N VAL A 115 -2.58 -17.72 0.72
CA VAL A 115 -3.64 -17.72 1.75
C VAL A 115 -4.99 -17.51 1.07
N GLU A 116 -5.97 -18.38 1.35
CA GLU A 116 -7.32 -18.25 0.83
C GLU A 116 -8.07 -17.17 1.63
N VAL A 117 -7.85 -15.91 1.25
CA VAL A 117 -8.34 -14.69 1.95
C VAL A 117 -9.88 -14.63 2.08
N TYR A 118 -10.61 -15.49 1.38
CA TYR A 118 -12.07 -15.55 1.35
C TYR A 118 -12.69 -16.54 2.36
N LYS A 119 -11.87 -17.29 3.11
CA LYS A 119 -12.36 -18.11 4.23
C LYS A 119 -12.33 -17.31 5.53
N TRP A 120 -13.42 -17.36 6.29
CA TRP A 120 -13.56 -16.72 7.62
C TRP A 120 -12.39 -17.04 8.57
N SER A 121 -11.84 -18.26 8.51
CA SER A 121 -10.65 -18.68 9.26
C SER A 121 -9.42 -17.81 8.99
N SER A 122 -9.19 -17.48 7.72
CA SER A 122 -8.03 -16.70 7.27
C SER A 122 -8.16 -15.20 7.57
N TRP A 123 -9.38 -14.72 7.85
CA TRP A 123 -9.60 -13.32 8.20
C TRP A 123 -8.87 -12.94 9.49
N VAL A 124 -8.84 -13.79 10.52
CA VAL A 124 -8.24 -13.39 11.80
C VAL A 124 -6.73 -13.14 11.67
N TYR A 125 -6.02 -14.02 10.97
CA TYR A 125 -4.55 -14.00 10.88
C TYR A 125 -4.02 -13.08 9.78
N TYR A 126 -4.75 -12.95 8.66
CA TYR A 126 -4.35 -12.08 7.55
C TYR A 126 -4.95 -10.68 7.68
N LEU A 127 -6.24 -10.58 8.00
CA LEU A 127 -6.97 -9.30 8.05
C LEU A 127 -6.65 -8.51 9.31
N GLY A 128 -6.46 -9.15 10.47
CA GLY A 128 -6.24 -8.47 11.74
C GLY A 128 -5.06 -7.49 11.72
N PRO A 129 -3.82 -7.98 11.52
CA PRO A 129 -2.63 -7.12 11.44
C PRO A 129 -2.73 -6.07 10.32
N SER A 130 -3.34 -6.45 9.21
CA SER A 130 -3.47 -5.59 8.02
C SER A 130 -4.49 -4.46 8.21
N ILE A 131 -5.60 -4.71 8.93
CA ILE A 131 -6.57 -3.68 9.32
C ILE A 131 -5.92 -2.67 10.24
N THR A 132 -5.10 -3.09 11.20
CA THR A 132 -4.40 -2.18 12.11
C THR A 132 -3.53 -1.19 11.32
N ILE A 133 -2.76 -1.67 10.33
CA ILE A 133 -1.97 -0.82 9.44
C ILE A 133 -2.87 0.12 8.63
N CYS A 134 -4.00 -0.37 8.11
CA CYS A 134 -4.95 0.46 7.38
C CYS A 134 -5.53 1.59 8.22
N ILE A 135 -5.89 1.35 9.48
CA ILE A 135 -6.39 2.38 10.39
C ILE A 135 -5.32 3.46 10.59
N ILE A 136 -4.07 3.07 10.83
CA ILE A 136 -2.95 4.02 10.96
C ILE A 136 -2.80 4.86 9.69
N ASN A 137 -2.85 4.24 8.51
CA ASN A 137 -2.77 4.94 7.23
C ASN A 137 -3.92 5.94 7.05
N ILE A 138 -5.15 5.57 7.41
CA ILE A 138 -6.32 6.48 7.35
C ILE A 138 -6.11 7.67 8.28
N ILE A 139 -5.64 7.46 9.50
CA ILE A 139 -5.37 8.54 10.46
C ILE A 139 -4.34 9.52 9.90
N ILE A 140 -3.21 9.01 9.40
CA ILE A 140 -2.14 9.85 8.81
C ILE A 140 -2.68 10.61 7.60
N PHE A 141 -3.49 9.97 6.74
CA PHE A 141 -4.09 10.61 5.59
C PHE A 141 -5.03 11.76 5.98
N VAL A 142 -5.91 11.54 6.96
CA VAL A 142 -6.83 12.57 7.47
C VAL A 142 -6.05 13.74 8.09
N LEU A 143 -5.01 13.47 8.87
CA LEU A 143 -4.14 14.51 9.43
C LEU A 143 -3.42 15.30 8.34
N THR A 144 -2.97 14.63 7.27
CA THR A 144 -2.34 15.26 6.10
C THR A 144 -3.30 16.23 5.41
N ILE A 145 -4.54 15.79 5.12
CA ILE A 145 -5.56 16.65 4.51
C ILE A 145 -5.89 17.84 5.43
N LYS A 146 -6.07 17.60 6.74
CA LYS A 146 -6.34 18.68 7.70
C LYS A 146 -5.23 19.73 7.69
N HIS A 147 -3.97 19.29 7.68
CA HIS A 147 -2.83 20.20 7.63
C HIS A 147 -2.80 20.99 6.32
N ILE A 148 -2.94 20.35 5.17
CA ILE A 148 -2.94 21.04 3.86
C ILE A 148 -4.08 22.06 3.80
N LYS A 149 -5.29 21.71 4.26
CA LYS A 149 -6.43 22.63 4.33
C LYS A 149 -6.14 23.82 5.25
N LYS A 150 -5.52 23.59 6.42
CA LYS A 150 -5.12 24.66 7.35
C LYS A 150 -4.10 25.60 6.70
N THR A 151 -2.99 25.07 6.19
CA THR A 151 -1.92 25.86 5.55
C THR A 151 -2.47 26.66 4.36
N LYS A 152 -3.35 26.07 3.55
CA LYS A 152 -4.01 26.79 2.46
C LYS A 152 -4.90 27.93 2.97
N ARG A 153 -5.68 27.72 4.04
CA ARG A 153 -6.51 28.78 4.64
C ARG A 153 -5.65 29.94 5.13
N GLU A 154 -4.53 29.66 5.80
CA GLU A 154 -3.61 30.70 6.27
C GLU A 154 -2.98 31.47 5.10
N ILE A 155 -2.53 30.79 4.03
CA ILE A 155 -2.03 31.45 2.82
C ILE A 155 -3.13 32.30 2.17
N ASN A 156 -4.36 31.81 2.07
CA ASN A 156 -5.46 32.56 1.46
C ASN A 156 -5.86 33.80 2.27
N LYS A 157 -5.80 33.72 3.61
CA LYS A 157 -5.97 34.89 4.50
C LYS A 157 -4.88 35.93 4.25
N LEU A 158 -3.64 35.51 4.02
CA LEU A 158 -2.50 36.38 3.73
C LEU A 158 -2.52 36.95 2.30
N THR A 159 -3.20 36.28 1.35
CA THR A 159 -3.18 36.61 -0.09
C THR A 159 -4.49 37.23 -0.58
N HIS A 160 -5.28 37.86 0.29
CA HIS A 160 -6.49 38.60 -0.12
C HIS A 160 -6.11 39.82 -1.00
N ARG A 161 -5.84 39.57 -2.29
CA ARG A 161 -6.00 40.53 -3.38
C ARG A 161 -7.21 40.09 -4.20
N PRO A 162 -8.13 41.01 -4.51
CA PRO A 162 -9.24 40.69 -5.41
C PRO A 162 -8.64 40.59 -6.80
N ASP A 163 -8.80 39.46 -7.49
CA ASP A 163 -9.12 39.50 -8.92
C ASP A 163 -9.63 38.15 -9.39
N GLY A 164 -10.68 38.26 -10.20
CA GLY A 164 -11.62 37.20 -10.46
C GLY A 164 -11.31 36.34 -11.69
N THR A 165 -12.03 35.22 -11.69
CA THR A 165 -12.66 34.59 -12.85
C THR A 165 -11.79 33.59 -13.65
N THR A 166 -12.45 32.46 -13.98
CA THR A 166 -12.03 31.36 -14.88
C THR A 166 -10.80 30.50 -14.53
N MET A 167 -10.25 30.59 -13.32
CA MET A 167 -9.15 29.71 -12.87
C MET A 167 -9.56 28.63 -11.83
N CYS A 168 -10.81 28.63 -11.34
CA CYS A 168 -11.22 27.73 -10.26
C CYS A 168 -11.21 26.25 -10.66
N LEU A 169 -11.79 25.88 -11.82
CA LEU A 169 -11.97 24.47 -12.19
C LEU A 169 -10.65 23.74 -12.46
N THR A 170 -9.70 24.39 -13.16
CA THR A 170 -8.38 23.82 -13.48
C THR A 170 -7.49 23.74 -12.24
N VAL A 171 -7.52 24.76 -11.38
CA VAL A 171 -6.77 24.73 -10.11
C VAL A 171 -7.38 23.71 -9.14
N ASP A 172 -8.70 23.57 -9.09
CA ASP A 172 -9.37 22.53 -8.27
C ASP A 172 -9.17 21.11 -8.81
N PHE A 173 -9.10 20.92 -10.12
CA PHE A 173 -8.73 19.64 -10.72
C PHE A 173 -7.28 19.25 -10.37
N HIS A 174 -6.33 20.18 -10.49
CA HIS A 174 -4.94 19.95 -10.08
C HIS A 174 -4.81 19.63 -8.58
N LYS A 175 -5.60 20.29 -7.72
CA LYS A 175 -5.66 19.98 -6.28
C LYS A 175 -6.25 18.60 -6.01
N THR A 176 -7.34 18.24 -6.69
CA THR A 176 -8.01 16.95 -6.55
C THR A 176 -7.10 15.83 -7.00
N LEU A 177 -6.40 16.02 -8.12
CA LEU A 177 -5.38 15.10 -8.62
C LEU A 177 -4.19 14.97 -7.65
N LEU A 178 -3.77 16.06 -7.01
CA LEU A 178 -2.72 16.02 -5.99
C LEU A 178 -3.16 15.21 -4.76
N TYR A 179 -4.37 15.43 -4.25
CA TYR A 179 -4.90 14.65 -3.12
C TYR A 179 -5.10 13.19 -3.48
N LEU A 180 -5.60 12.90 -4.68
CA LEU A 180 -5.77 11.54 -5.19
C LEU A 180 -4.42 10.83 -5.33
N ARG A 181 -3.39 11.55 -5.83
CA ARG A 181 -2.03 11.03 -5.92
C ARG A 181 -1.45 10.72 -4.55
N ILE A 182 -1.64 11.61 -3.57
CA ILE A 182 -1.21 11.39 -2.19
C ILE A 182 -1.95 10.18 -1.60
N PHE A 183 -3.27 10.10 -1.77
CA PHE A 183 -4.09 8.97 -1.32
C PHE A 183 -3.62 7.64 -1.93
N ALA A 184 -3.34 7.63 -3.24
CA ALA A 184 -2.80 6.46 -3.91
C ALA A 184 -1.43 6.06 -3.30
N ILE A 185 -0.48 7.00 -3.20
CA ILE A 185 0.84 6.70 -2.64
C ILE A 185 0.75 6.23 -1.17
N MET A 186 -0.24 6.72 -0.42
CA MET A 186 -0.46 6.39 1.00
C MET A 186 -1.20 5.06 1.24
N GLY A 187 -1.37 4.22 0.22
CA GLY A 187 -2.01 2.90 0.37
C GLY A 187 -3.53 2.94 0.26
N GLY A 188 -4.11 3.95 -0.40
CA GLY A 188 -5.55 4.03 -0.66
C GLY A 188 -6.13 2.81 -1.37
N SER A 189 -5.36 2.15 -2.23
CA SER A 189 -5.77 0.90 -2.90
C SER A 189 -5.95 -0.28 -1.96
N TRP A 190 -5.16 -0.34 -0.89
CA TRP A 190 -5.28 -1.38 0.14
C TRP A 190 -6.55 -1.16 0.96
N ILE A 191 -6.82 0.08 1.34
CA ILE A 191 -8.07 0.45 2.03
C ILE A 191 -9.28 0.03 1.19
N LEU A 192 -9.28 0.37 -0.11
CA LEU A 192 -10.35 -0.03 -1.03
C LEU A 192 -10.45 -1.56 -1.15
N PHE A 193 -9.32 -2.26 -1.23
CA PHE A 193 -9.31 -3.72 -1.31
C PHE A 193 -9.95 -4.38 -0.08
N TYR A 194 -9.62 -3.94 1.13
CA TYR A 194 -10.25 -4.46 2.35
C TYR A 194 -11.74 -4.13 2.41
N VAL A 195 -12.16 -2.95 1.96
CA VAL A 195 -13.59 -2.61 1.84
C VAL A 195 -14.27 -3.57 0.86
N SER A 196 -13.62 -3.96 -0.24
CA SER A 196 -14.17 -4.91 -1.22
C SER A 196 -14.33 -6.35 -0.71
N MET A 197 -13.81 -6.65 0.49
CA MET A 197 -14.01 -7.94 1.17
C MET A 197 -15.32 -7.99 1.98
N LEU A 198 -16.01 -6.86 2.17
CA LEU A 198 -17.31 -6.87 2.82
C LEU A 198 -18.35 -7.54 1.92
N GLU A 199 -19.06 -8.54 2.43
CA GLU A 199 -20.11 -9.26 1.69
C GLU A 199 -21.44 -8.50 1.78
N LEU A 200 -21.58 -7.43 1.01
CA LEU A 200 -22.87 -6.76 0.83
C LEU A 200 -23.62 -7.41 -0.33
N ASN A 201 -24.80 -7.94 -0.03
CA ASN A 201 -25.58 -8.76 -0.95
C ASN A 201 -26.39 -7.91 -1.95
N SER A 202 -25.71 -7.08 -2.75
CA SER A 202 -26.34 -6.26 -3.80
C SER A 202 -25.60 -6.33 -5.13
N LYS A 203 -26.34 -6.29 -6.24
CA LYS A 203 -25.76 -6.31 -7.60
C LYS A 203 -24.80 -5.15 -7.84
N PHE A 204 -25.13 -3.96 -7.33
CA PHE A 204 -24.28 -2.78 -7.40
C PHE A 204 -22.95 -3.01 -6.67
N TRP A 205 -23.00 -3.61 -5.47
CA TRP A 205 -21.80 -3.93 -4.72
C TRP A 205 -20.89 -4.91 -5.45
N ASN A 206 -21.44 -5.95 -6.09
CA ASN A 206 -20.64 -6.89 -6.87
C ASN A 206 -19.87 -6.21 -8.02
N ILE A 207 -20.52 -5.30 -8.75
CA ILE A 207 -19.86 -4.52 -9.82
C ILE A 207 -18.75 -3.65 -9.21
N PHE A 208 -19.03 -2.98 -8.10
CA PHE A 208 -18.07 -2.13 -7.39
C PHE A 208 -16.85 -2.93 -6.90
N VAL A 209 -17.07 -4.11 -6.32
CA VAL A 209 -16.02 -5.04 -5.87
C VAL A 209 -15.13 -5.47 -7.03
N ILE A 210 -15.71 -5.82 -8.19
CA ILE A 210 -14.93 -6.19 -9.38
C ILE A 210 -14.03 -5.04 -9.82
N LEU A 211 -14.57 -3.82 -9.89
CA LEU A 211 -13.81 -2.64 -10.30
C LEU A 211 -12.64 -2.37 -9.34
N ILE A 212 -12.88 -2.40 -8.03
CA ILE A 212 -11.83 -2.22 -7.02
C ILE A 212 -10.74 -3.27 -7.17
N ARG A 213 -11.11 -4.55 -7.36
CA ARG A 213 -10.13 -5.64 -7.50
C ARG A 213 -9.26 -5.46 -8.74
N VAL A 214 -9.83 -5.02 -9.86
CA VAL A 214 -9.06 -4.71 -11.07
C VAL A 214 -8.10 -3.54 -10.84
N LEU A 215 -8.58 -2.45 -10.22
CA LEU A 215 -7.76 -1.30 -9.88
C LEU A 215 -6.61 -1.66 -8.92
N HIS A 216 -6.89 -2.51 -7.93
CA HIS A 216 -5.88 -2.97 -6.98
C HIS A 216 -4.80 -3.81 -7.67
N ARG A 217 -5.17 -4.73 -8.58
CA ARG A 217 -4.20 -5.51 -9.38
C ARG A 217 -3.32 -4.63 -10.26
N GLY A 218 -3.88 -3.57 -10.84
CA GLY A 218 -3.15 -2.60 -11.65
C GLY A 218 -2.38 -1.54 -10.85
N PHE A 219 -2.43 -1.58 -9.52
CA PHE A 219 -1.99 -0.46 -8.70
C PHE A 219 -0.49 -0.21 -8.74
N GLY A 220 0.32 -1.27 -8.83
CA GLY A 220 1.78 -1.13 -9.01
C GLY A 220 2.12 -0.37 -10.28
N ILE A 221 1.43 -0.66 -11.39
CA ILE A 221 1.57 0.05 -12.67
C ILE A 221 1.12 1.51 -12.50
N LEU A 222 -0.01 1.75 -11.82
CA LEU A 222 -0.51 3.09 -11.56
C LEU A 222 0.49 3.95 -10.77
N ILE A 223 1.13 3.40 -9.73
CA ILE A 223 2.20 4.09 -8.99
C ILE A 223 3.37 4.40 -9.92
N CYS A 224 3.84 3.42 -10.70
CA CYS A 224 4.94 3.62 -11.64
C CYS A 224 4.63 4.75 -12.64
N LEU A 225 3.45 4.73 -13.26
CA LEU A 225 3.01 5.80 -14.18
C LEU A 225 2.96 7.16 -13.46
N LEU A 226 2.38 7.24 -12.26
CA LEU A 226 2.32 8.48 -11.48
C LEU A 226 3.72 9.04 -11.15
N LEU A 227 4.71 8.18 -10.96
CA LEU A 227 6.11 8.56 -10.71
C LEU A 227 6.81 9.01 -12.00
N PHE A 228 6.63 8.27 -13.10
CA PHE A 228 7.20 8.59 -14.41
C PHE A 228 6.65 9.91 -14.97
N PHE A 229 5.34 10.15 -14.86
CA PHE A 229 4.70 11.38 -15.32
C PHE A 229 4.95 12.59 -14.42
N LYS A 230 5.76 12.47 -13.35
CA LYS A 230 6.24 13.65 -12.62
C LYS A 230 7.25 14.39 -13.50
N ARG A 231 6.88 15.59 -13.98
CA ARG A 231 7.73 16.50 -14.78
C ARG A 231 9.15 16.71 -14.25
N SER A 232 9.42 16.53 -12.95
CA SER A 232 10.78 16.63 -12.40
C SER A 232 11.62 15.38 -12.66
N THR A 233 11.04 14.18 -12.54
CA THR A 233 11.74 12.91 -12.77
C THR A 233 12.00 12.69 -14.26
N TYR A 234 11.00 13.00 -15.10
CA TYR A 234 11.17 12.98 -16.56
C TYR A 234 12.27 13.94 -17.03
N ARG A 235 12.31 15.17 -16.50
CA ARG A 235 13.40 16.12 -16.80
C ARG A 235 14.76 15.66 -16.29
N LEU A 236 14.85 15.13 -15.07
CA LEU A 236 16.10 14.55 -14.56
C LEU A 236 16.58 13.38 -15.41
N PHE A 237 15.67 12.51 -15.86
CA PHE A 237 16.01 11.36 -16.71
C PHE A 237 16.44 11.81 -18.11
N ILE A 238 15.73 12.77 -18.71
CA ILE A 238 16.08 13.32 -20.03
C ILE A 238 17.39 14.11 -20.00
N ASN A 239 17.64 14.87 -18.93
CA ASN A 239 18.88 15.63 -18.76
C ASN A 239 20.07 14.68 -18.55
N LYS A 240 19.87 13.58 -17.81
CA LYS A 240 20.89 12.54 -17.62
C LYS A 240 21.18 11.76 -18.90
N ILE A 241 20.18 11.56 -19.76
CA ILE A 241 20.36 10.98 -21.10
C ILE A 241 21.01 11.97 -22.08
N ARG A 242 20.75 13.28 -21.93
CA ARG A 242 21.37 14.34 -22.74
C ARG A 242 22.82 14.67 -22.36
N GLY A 243 23.35 14.13 -21.27
CA GLY A 243 24.72 14.40 -20.85
C GLY A 243 24.96 15.85 -20.39
N GLU A 244 23.92 16.59 -20.01
CA GLU A 244 24.08 17.91 -19.40
C GLU A 244 24.42 17.73 -17.91
N ASN A 245 25.72 17.60 -17.63
CA ASN A 245 26.26 17.71 -16.28
C ASN A 245 26.11 19.17 -15.82
N PHE A 246 25.49 19.36 -14.65
CA PHE A 246 25.53 20.61 -13.90
C PHE A 246 26.90 20.79 -13.25
#